data_AF-A0A5B0NC38-F1
#
_entry.id   AF-A0A5B0NC38-F1
#
_cell.length_a   1.000
_cell.length_b   1.000
_cell.length_c   1.000
_cell.angle_alpha   90.00
_cell.angle_beta   90.00
_cell.angle_gamma   90.00
#
_symmetry.space_group_name_H-M   'P 1'
#
loop_
_entity.id
_entity.type
_entity.pdbx_description
1 polymer ?
#
loop_
_entity_poly.entity_id
_entity_poly.type
_entity_poly.pdbx_seq_one_letter_code
_entity_poly.pdbx_strand_id
1 'polypeptide(L)'
;MDTGKYMSVITDSAFKRLFGDVKTLIFFLKSILPEVELRQVTTIKRVQSEPVTPASWSRSTSSKSTTRRSTVSASQHVVYDPTESVGLYSGMRLIRYDIVCVTDKDTIVNVEMQMVTERYSLNQMVYYSARLITEKRGWSGSQIPPNLFEQNVEKDLSLKLKKSRQERTSKKWNNQLQPVYVVAICDFSLKCLPGVPPELRPAWLCWAATFFQGSKCRVYPDATLPAFLPFDHIQHYCIVSLPNFGIPADACKTPLEQIVWLLCHLGLKGYTIPDWVAESEDLKHFIETIRLAALSDTDRDAYQEELTQLQAHENTRLLAIEEAKDEGREEGREEGREEGREEGRQQKQKLLTTLQNMNSTDREAFIERQIKEFC
;
A
#
# COMPACT_ATOMS: atom_id res chain seq x y z
N MET A 1 -4.68 22.80 -19.91
CA MET A 1 -5.99 22.64 -19.22
C MET A 1 -5.74 22.57 -17.71
N ASP A 2 -6.68 22.97 -16.86
CA ASP A 2 -6.54 22.90 -15.38
C ASP A 2 -6.72 21.45 -14.88
N THR A 3 -5.82 20.99 -13.99
CA THR A 3 -5.87 19.66 -13.35
C THR A 3 -7.06 19.49 -12.41
N GLY A 4 -7.65 20.58 -11.90
CA GLY A 4 -8.84 20.56 -11.04
C GLY A 4 -10.12 20.04 -11.70
N LYS A 5 -10.10 19.78 -13.02
CA LYS A 5 -11.22 19.19 -13.78
C LYS A 5 -11.24 17.65 -13.75
N TYR A 6 -10.25 17.03 -13.11
CA TYR A 6 -10.08 15.58 -13.04
C TYR A 6 -10.19 15.12 -11.59
N MET A 7 -10.48 13.84 -11.40
CA MET A 7 -10.45 13.22 -10.07
C MET A 7 -9.02 13.11 -9.55
N SER A 8 -8.84 13.20 -8.24
CA SER A 8 -7.59 12.84 -7.59
C SER A 8 -7.45 11.32 -7.59
N VAL A 9 -6.29 10.81 -8.03
CA VAL A 9 -6.12 9.36 -8.27
C VAL A 9 -5.93 8.56 -6.97
N ILE A 10 -5.70 9.24 -5.85
CA ILE A 10 -5.60 8.61 -4.53
C ILE A 10 -6.95 8.13 -3.98
N THR A 11 -8.06 8.43 -4.66
CA THR A 11 -9.39 7.95 -4.29
C THR A 11 -9.70 6.59 -4.92
N ASP A 12 -10.46 5.75 -4.22
CA ASP A 12 -11.03 4.48 -4.71
C ASP A 12 -11.73 4.68 -6.04
N SER A 13 -12.58 5.71 -6.10
CA SER A 13 -13.41 6.01 -7.26
C SER A 13 -12.54 6.27 -8.50
N ALA A 14 -11.46 7.04 -8.35
CA ALA A 14 -10.54 7.35 -9.43
C ALA A 14 -9.67 6.13 -9.78
N PHE A 15 -9.10 5.45 -8.78
CA PHE A 15 -8.28 4.27 -8.96
C PHE A 15 -9.02 3.17 -9.72
N LYS A 16 -10.24 2.84 -9.29
CA LYS A 16 -11.08 1.79 -9.90
C LYS A 16 -11.53 2.14 -11.31
N ARG A 17 -11.79 3.42 -11.60
CA ARG A 17 -12.09 3.88 -12.97
C ARG A 17 -10.87 3.78 -13.86
N LEU A 18 -9.74 4.30 -13.37
CA LEU A 18 -8.50 4.38 -14.11
C LEU A 18 -7.94 2.99 -14.42
N PHE A 19 -7.68 2.16 -13.42
CA PHE A 19 -7.09 0.84 -13.63
C PHE A 19 -8.13 -0.26 -13.93
N GLY A 20 -9.42 0.07 -13.82
CA GLY A 20 -10.50 -0.78 -14.32
C GLY A 20 -10.68 -0.70 -15.83
N ASP A 21 -10.27 0.40 -16.46
CA ASP A 21 -10.16 0.47 -17.91
C ASP A 21 -8.96 -0.35 -18.40
N VAL A 22 -9.19 -1.19 -19.41
CA VAL A 22 -8.19 -2.16 -19.88
C VAL A 22 -7.05 -1.44 -20.63
N LYS A 23 -7.36 -0.35 -21.35
CA LYS A 23 -6.37 0.35 -22.17
C LYS A 23 -5.39 1.12 -21.29
N THR A 24 -5.89 1.87 -20.31
CA THR A 24 -5.08 2.56 -19.30
C THR A 24 -4.25 1.58 -18.45
N LEU A 25 -4.83 0.45 -18.03
CA LEU A 25 -4.12 -0.56 -17.24
C LEU A 25 -2.97 -1.15 -18.06
N ILE A 26 -3.20 -1.56 -19.30
CA ILE A 26 -2.14 -2.11 -20.17
C ILE A 26 -1.05 -1.05 -20.42
N PHE A 27 -1.43 0.21 -20.66
CA PHE A 27 -0.49 1.30 -20.86
C PHE A 27 0.42 1.50 -19.63
N PHE A 28 -0.17 1.55 -18.44
CA PHE A 28 0.57 1.62 -17.19
C PHE A 28 1.48 0.41 -16.97
N LEU A 29 0.96 -0.80 -17.13
CA LEU A 29 1.73 -2.02 -16.90
C LEU A 29 2.90 -2.15 -17.88
N LYS A 30 2.75 -1.76 -19.15
CA LYS A 30 3.86 -1.73 -20.11
C LYS A 30 4.94 -0.72 -19.74
N SER A 31 4.55 0.39 -19.12
CA SER A 31 5.51 1.43 -18.70
C SER A 31 6.35 0.99 -17.50
N ILE A 32 5.77 0.21 -16.58
CA ILE A 32 6.42 -0.17 -15.33
C ILE A 32 7.03 -1.57 -15.38
N LEU A 33 6.41 -2.52 -16.09
CA LEU A 33 6.85 -3.91 -16.25
C LEU A 33 7.16 -4.24 -17.72
N PRO A 34 8.18 -3.61 -18.33
CA PRO A 34 8.48 -3.80 -19.76
C PRO A 34 8.89 -5.23 -20.10
N GLU A 35 9.40 -5.99 -19.12
CA GLU A 35 9.82 -7.39 -19.26
C GLU A 35 8.63 -8.37 -19.28
N VAL A 36 7.47 -7.95 -18.78
CA VAL A 36 6.27 -8.78 -18.75
C VAL A 36 5.55 -8.64 -20.10
N GLU A 37 5.53 -9.72 -20.88
CA GLU A 37 4.74 -9.74 -22.12
C GLU A 37 3.24 -9.60 -21.80
N LEU A 38 2.69 -8.43 -22.16
CA LEU A 38 1.32 -8.00 -21.89
C LEU A 38 0.58 -7.79 -23.22
N ARG A 39 0.02 -8.86 -23.81
CA ARG A 39 -0.78 -8.73 -25.04
C ARG A 39 -2.25 -8.52 -24.74
N GLN A 40 -2.77 -9.13 -23.67
CA GLN A 40 -4.15 -9.02 -23.25
C GLN A 40 -4.30 -9.21 -21.74
N VAL A 41 -5.25 -8.50 -21.15
CA VAL A 41 -5.74 -8.78 -19.79
C VAL A 41 -6.92 -9.73 -19.89
N THR A 42 -6.76 -10.96 -19.40
CA THR A 42 -7.76 -12.03 -19.53
C THR A 42 -8.78 -12.04 -18.40
N THR A 43 -8.45 -11.46 -17.26
CA THR A 43 -9.34 -11.39 -16.09
C THR A 43 -8.92 -10.22 -15.23
N ILE A 44 -9.87 -9.36 -14.88
CA ILE A 44 -9.74 -8.37 -13.81
C ILE A 44 -10.52 -8.92 -12.62
N LYS A 45 -9.83 -9.22 -11.52
CA LYS A 45 -10.47 -9.52 -10.23
C LYS A 45 -10.15 -8.38 -9.28
N ARG A 46 -11.20 -7.78 -8.71
CA ARG A 46 -11.10 -6.94 -7.52
C ARG A 46 -11.26 -7.86 -6.32
N VAL A 47 -10.36 -7.77 -5.34
CA VAL A 47 -10.33 -8.73 -4.23
C VAL A 47 -11.44 -8.37 -3.22
N GLN A 48 -11.86 -9.31 -2.37
CA GLN A 48 -12.88 -9.11 -1.32
C GLN A 48 -12.21 -9.36 0.04
N SER A 49 -12.66 -8.65 1.08
CA SER A 49 -12.53 -9.15 2.46
C SER A 49 -13.84 -8.94 3.21
N GLU A 50 -14.49 -10.02 3.64
CA GLU A 50 -15.66 -9.95 4.52
C GLU A 50 -15.27 -9.50 5.93
N PRO A 51 -16.09 -8.68 6.61
CA PRO A 51 -15.96 -8.43 8.03
C PRO A 51 -16.33 -9.68 8.83
N VAL A 52 -15.46 -10.10 9.75
CA VAL A 52 -15.83 -11.08 10.78
C VAL A 52 -16.66 -10.34 11.83
N THR A 53 -17.99 -10.30 11.65
CA THR A 53 -18.89 -9.92 12.73
C THR A 53 -19.12 -11.14 13.64
N PRO A 54 -18.95 -11.05 14.98
CA PRO A 54 -19.32 -12.13 15.87
C PRO A 54 -20.82 -12.39 15.74
N ALA A 55 -21.21 -13.65 15.51
CA ALA A 55 -22.60 -14.03 15.34
C ALA A 55 -23.42 -13.71 16.59
N SER A 56 -24.20 -12.62 16.56
CA SER A 56 -25.31 -12.44 17.49
C SER A 56 -26.44 -13.37 17.06
N TRP A 57 -26.78 -14.33 17.93
CA TRP A 57 -27.94 -15.18 17.76
C TRP A 57 -29.22 -14.34 17.73
N SER A 58 -29.90 -14.28 16.59
CA SER A 58 -31.31 -13.95 16.54
C SER A 58 -32.00 -14.73 15.42
N ARG A 59 -33.22 -15.16 15.74
CA ARG A 59 -33.98 -16.25 15.11
C ARG A 59 -35.11 -15.68 14.24
N SER A 60 -35.29 -16.30 13.05
CA SER A 60 -36.51 -16.30 12.20
C SER A 60 -36.89 -14.96 11.52
N THR A 61 -37.48 -14.89 10.32
CA THR A 61 -38.52 -15.70 9.67
C THR A 61 -38.43 -15.56 8.13
N SER A 62 -38.96 -16.55 7.42
CA SER A 62 -39.05 -16.59 5.95
C SER A 62 -40.20 -15.73 5.41
N SER A 63 -39.97 -14.98 4.33
CA SER A 63 -41.03 -14.64 3.38
C SER A 63 -40.50 -14.73 1.94
N LYS A 64 -41.22 -15.49 1.12
CA LYS A 64 -40.98 -15.66 -0.32
C LYS A 64 -41.64 -14.49 -1.07
N SER A 65 -40.95 -13.87 -2.02
CA SER A 65 -41.59 -13.12 -3.09
C SER A 65 -40.94 -13.41 -4.44
N THR A 66 -41.79 -13.42 -5.47
CA THR A 66 -41.61 -14.06 -6.77
C THR A 66 -41.09 -13.09 -7.84
N THR A 67 -40.11 -13.58 -8.60
CA THR A 67 -39.61 -13.24 -9.94
C THR A 67 -40.28 -12.13 -10.77
N ARG A 68 -39.44 -11.25 -11.35
CA ARG A 68 -39.60 -10.78 -12.74
C ARG A 68 -38.24 -10.76 -13.46
N ARG A 69 -38.14 -11.56 -14.52
CA ARG A 69 -36.99 -11.68 -15.44
C ARG A 69 -37.18 -10.65 -16.56
N SER A 70 -36.29 -9.67 -16.67
CA SER A 70 -36.09 -8.92 -17.91
C SER A 70 -34.77 -9.38 -18.55
N THR A 71 -34.87 -9.80 -19.80
CA THR A 71 -33.74 -10.18 -20.66
C THR A 71 -33.03 -8.92 -21.15
N VAL A 72 -31.79 -8.69 -20.70
CA VAL A 72 -30.89 -7.66 -21.24
C VAL A 72 -29.59 -8.34 -21.68
N SER A 73 -29.15 -7.91 -22.87
CA SER A 73 -27.95 -8.29 -23.60
C SER A 73 -26.68 -8.41 -22.74
N ALA A 74 -25.74 -9.27 -23.15
CA ALA A 74 -24.48 -9.56 -22.49
C ALA A 74 -23.54 -8.35 -22.45
N SER A 75 -23.80 -7.41 -21.56
CA SER A 75 -22.83 -6.43 -21.07
C SER A 75 -21.93 -7.11 -20.04
N GLN A 76 -20.62 -6.84 -20.11
CA GLN A 76 -19.65 -7.22 -19.09
C GLN A 76 -20.13 -6.72 -17.73
N HIS A 77 -20.72 -7.60 -16.93
CA HIS A 77 -21.19 -7.29 -15.60
C HIS A 77 -19.98 -7.18 -14.67
N VAL A 78 -19.54 -5.94 -14.43
CA VAL A 78 -18.55 -5.61 -13.40
C VAL A 78 -19.32 -5.41 -12.09
N VAL A 79 -19.14 -6.34 -11.15
CA VAL A 79 -19.67 -6.24 -9.79
C VAL A 79 -18.56 -5.72 -8.88
N TYR A 80 -18.87 -4.69 -8.09
CA TYR A 80 -17.96 -3.98 -7.20
C TYR A 80 -18.12 -4.55 -5.78
N ASP A 81 -17.01 -4.77 -5.08
CA ASP A 81 -17.00 -5.17 -3.67
C ASP A 81 -15.83 -4.46 -2.94
N PRO A 82 -15.94 -4.12 -1.64
CA PRO A 82 -14.89 -3.40 -0.92
C PRO A 82 -13.74 -4.33 -0.50
N THR A 83 -12.52 -4.03 -0.96
CA THR A 83 -11.27 -4.47 -0.31
C THR A 83 -10.96 -3.53 0.85
N GLU A 84 -11.52 -3.80 2.02
CA GLU A 84 -11.24 -3.00 3.22
C GLU A 84 -10.50 -3.89 4.23
N SER A 85 -9.20 -3.65 4.42
CA SER A 85 -8.61 -3.91 5.73
C SER A 85 -9.34 -3.01 6.71
N VAL A 86 -10.15 -3.62 7.56
CA VAL A 86 -11.04 -2.96 8.52
C VAL A 86 -10.18 -2.05 9.41
N GLY A 87 -10.22 -0.74 9.16
CA GLY A 87 -9.75 0.25 10.12
C GLY A 87 -10.52 0.08 11.44
N LEU A 88 -10.00 0.61 12.53
CA LEU A 88 -10.56 0.43 13.89
C LEU A 88 -12.03 0.89 14.04
N TYR A 89 -12.60 1.58 13.04
CA TYR A 89 -13.97 2.08 13.03
C TYR A 89 -14.67 1.85 11.69
N SER A 90 -15.99 1.60 11.75
CA SER A 90 -16.95 1.38 10.66
C SER A 90 -16.94 2.43 9.51
N GLY A 91 -16.20 3.54 9.65
CA GLY A 91 -16.07 4.62 8.67
C GLY A 91 -14.66 4.83 8.10
N MET A 92 -13.64 4.06 8.53
CA MET A 92 -12.27 4.16 7.99
C MET A 92 -12.06 3.20 6.82
N ARG A 93 -12.71 3.49 5.68
CA ARG A 93 -12.76 2.64 4.48
C ARG A 93 -11.67 2.92 3.43
N LEU A 94 -10.47 3.34 3.82
CA LEU A 94 -9.56 4.02 2.88
C LEU A 94 -8.09 3.59 3.04
N ILE A 95 -7.80 2.28 2.99
CA ILE A 95 -6.42 1.80 3.25
C ILE A 95 -5.77 1.19 2.01
N ARG A 96 -6.49 0.36 1.22
CA ARG A 96 -5.93 -0.31 0.06
C ARG A 96 -6.95 -0.60 -1.04
N TYR A 97 -6.64 -0.22 -2.27
CA TYR A 97 -7.41 -0.59 -3.46
C TYR A 97 -6.60 -1.54 -4.31
N ASP A 98 -7.18 -2.60 -4.85
CA ASP A 98 -6.45 -3.54 -5.68
C ASP A 98 -7.17 -3.95 -6.97
N ILE A 99 -6.35 -4.22 -7.99
CA ILE A 99 -6.77 -4.79 -9.26
C ILE A 99 -5.78 -5.89 -9.63
N VAL A 100 -6.28 -7.12 -9.64
CA VAL A 100 -5.52 -8.28 -10.10
C VAL A 100 -5.86 -8.56 -11.54
N CYS A 101 -4.84 -8.51 -12.40
CA CYS A 101 -4.94 -8.92 -13.79
C CYS A 101 -4.12 -10.19 -14.07
N VAL A 102 -4.51 -10.91 -15.13
CA VAL A 102 -3.77 -12.08 -15.62
C VAL A 102 -3.46 -11.87 -17.10
N THR A 103 -2.19 -12.01 -17.46
CA THR A 103 -1.71 -11.83 -18.84
C THR A 103 -2.01 -13.05 -19.71
N ASP A 104 -1.72 -12.96 -21.00
CA ASP A 104 -1.81 -14.06 -21.96
C ASP A 104 -0.81 -15.21 -21.69
N LYS A 105 0.23 -14.95 -20.89
CA LYS A 105 1.20 -15.96 -20.43
C LYS A 105 0.91 -16.50 -19.04
N ASP A 106 -0.33 -16.34 -18.54
CA ASP A 106 -0.73 -16.74 -17.19
C ASP A 106 0.08 -16.04 -16.06
N THR A 107 0.78 -14.94 -16.36
CA THR A 107 1.45 -14.10 -15.35
C THR A 107 0.40 -13.30 -14.58
N ILE A 108 0.54 -13.24 -13.27
CA ILE A 108 -0.39 -12.52 -12.39
C ILE A 108 0.23 -11.19 -12.02
N VAL A 109 -0.52 -10.10 -12.19
CA VAL A 109 -0.09 -8.77 -11.75
C VAL A 109 -1.17 -8.18 -10.84
N ASN A 110 -0.80 -7.86 -9.60
CA ASN A 110 -1.62 -7.10 -8.68
C ASN A 110 -1.18 -5.63 -8.70
N VAL A 111 -2.06 -4.73 -9.10
CA VAL A 111 -1.85 -3.29 -8.96
C VAL A 111 -2.61 -2.84 -7.71
N GLU A 112 -1.90 -2.28 -6.75
CA GLU A 112 -2.44 -1.84 -5.46
C GLU A 112 -2.20 -0.34 -5.28
N MET A 113 -3.16 0.39 -4.73
CA MET A 113 -2.96 1.72 -4.13
C MET A 113 -2.96 1.56 -2.61
N GLN A 114 -1.98 2.14 -1.92
CA GLN A 114 -1.81 2.07 -0.47
C GLN A 114 -1.76 3.48 0.11
N MET A 115 -2.76 3.80 0.94
CA MET A 115 -2.91 5.13 1.54
C MET A 115 -2.21 5.24 2.90
N VAL A 116 -2.03 4.12 3.59
CA VAL A 116 -1.48 4.08 4.95
C VAL A 116 -0.40 3.02 5.08
N THR A 117 0.68 3.36 5.79
CA THR A 117 1.69 2.39 6.22
C THR A 117 1.30 1.75 7.54
N GLU A 118 1.47 0.45 7.61
CA GLU A 118 1.39 -0.33 8.84
C GLU A 118 2.78 -0.91 9.18
N ARG A 119 2.98 -1.25 10.46
CA ARG A 119 4.25 -1.79 10.97
C ARG A 119 4.75 -3.01 10.18
N TYR A 120 3.84 -3.78 9.60
CA TYR A 120 4.12 -5.01 8.86
C TYR A 120 3.70 -4.97 7.38
N SER A 121 3.57 -3.78 6.77
CA SER A 121 3.11 -3.64 5.38
C SER A 121 3.86 -4.52 4.38
N LEU A 122 5.20 -4.61 4.47
CA LEU A 122 5.99 -5.47 3.59
C LEU A 122 5.69 -6.95 3.79
N ASN A 123 5.52 -7.40 5.03
CA ASN A 123 5.17 -8.79 5.34
C ASN A 123 3.75 -9.15 4.86
N GLN A 124 2.80 -8.24 5.03
CA GLN A 124 1.44 -8.41 4.54
C GLN A 124 1.42 -8.51 3.01
N MET A 125 2.18 -7.67 2.33
CA MET A 125 2.31 -7.72 0.87
C MET A 125 2.81 -9.10 0.40
N VAL A 126 3.81 -9.68 1.08
CA VAL A 126 4.27 -11.06 0.82
C VAL A 126 3.18 -12.09 1.11
N TYR A 127 2.51 -11.97 2.26
CA TYR A 127 1.47 -12.91 2.69
C TYR A 127 0.28 -12.96 1.72
N TYR A 128 -0.25 -11.81 1.31
CA TYR A 128 -1.40 -11.74 0.41
C TYR A 128 -1.04 -12.12 -1.03
N SER A 129 0.12 -11.67 -1.53
CA SER A 129 0.57 -12.06 -2.87
C SER A 129 0.87 -13.56 -2.98
N ALA A 130 1.26 -14.22 -1.88
CA ALA A 130 1.40 -15.68 -1.84
C ALA A 130 0.05 -16.41 -2.00
N ARG A 131 -1.07 -15.79 -1.66
CA ARG A 131 -2.41 -16.36 -1.95
C ARG A 131 -2.77 -16.30 -3.41
N LEU A 132 -2.32 -15.27 -4.15
CA LEU A 132 -2.50 -15.22 -5.60
C LEU A 132 -1.83 -16.40 -6.29
N ILE A 133 -0.68 -16.83 -5.75
CA ILE A 133 0.01 -18.04 -6.17
C ILE A 133 -0.88 -19.28 -5.97
N THR A 134 -1.64 -19.41 -4.88
CA THR A 134 -2.44 -20.61 -4.61
C THR A 134 -3.81 -20.59 -5.30
N GLU A 135 -4.48 -19.44 -5.37
CA GLU A 135 -5.86 -19.31 -5.85
C GLU A 135 -6.02 -19.43 -7.37
N LYS A 136 -5.01 -18.97 -8.13
CA LYS A 136 -5.04 -18.89 -9.59
C LYS A 136 -4.46 -20.12 -10.28
N ARG A 137 -4.12 -21.16 -9.52
CA ARG A 137 -3.62 -22.44 -10.03
C ARG A 137 -4.76 -23.38 -10.40
N GLY A 138 -4.66 -23.99 -11.58
CA GLY A 138 -5.42 -25.19 -11.91
C GLY A 138 -5.08 -26.31 -10.92
N TRP A 139 -6.08 -27.06 -10.48
CA TRP A 139 -5.88 -28.19 -9.59
C TRP A 139 -5.96 -29.48 -10.38
N SER A 140 -5.00 -30.38 -10.22
CA SER A 140 -4.92 -31.65 -10.98
C SER A 140 -5.64 -32.82 -10.31
N GLY A 141 -6.18 -32.64 -9.11
CA GLY A 141 -6.88 -33.68 -8.37
C GLY A 141 -8.40 -33.62 -8.55
N SER A 142 -9.09 -34.72 -8.30
CA SER A 142 -10.56 -34.80 -8.34
C SER A 142 -11.25 -34.03 -7.20
N GLN A 143 -10.49 -33.63 -6.17
CA GLN A 143 -10.99 -32.94 -4.98
C GLN A 143 -10.48 -31.51 -4.93
N ILE A 144 -11.35 -30.52 -5.08
CA ILE A 144 -11.01 -29.09 -4.92
C ILE A 144 -10.52 -28.86 -3.48
N PRO A 145 -9.36 -28.22 -3.26
CA PRO A 145 -8.93 -27.85 -1.91
C PRO A 145 -10.00 -26.95 -1.30
N PRO A 146 -10.42 -27.20 -0.04
CA PRO A 146 -11.34 -26.30 0.62
C PRO A 146 -10.69 -24.91 0.66
N ASN A 147 -11.26 -23.97 -0.10
CA ASN A 147 -10.96 -22.56 0.06
C ASN A 147 -11.40 -22.21 1.49
N LEU A 148 -10.48 -21.84 2.37
CA LEU A 148 -10.79 -21.41 3.74
C LEU A 148 -11.77 -20.22 3.77
N PHE A 149 -11.92 -19.51 2.65
CA PHE A 149 -12.89 -18.42 2.43
C PHE A 149 -14.25 -18.88 1.86
N GLU A 150 -14.35 -20.06 1.23
CA GLU A 150 -15.59 -20.53 0.58
C GLU A 150 -16.51 -21.32 1.52
N GLN A 151 -16.13 -21.53 2.80
CA GLN A 151 -17.01 -22.23 3.73
C GLN A 151 -18.30 -21.44 4.03
N ASN A 152 -18.33 -20.13 3.76
CA ASN A 152 -19.44 -19.25 4.14
C ASN A 152 -20.19 -18.57 2.97
N VAL A 153 -19.80 -18.75 1.70
CA VAL A 153 -20.48 -18.08 0.57
C VAL A 153 -21.57 -18.98 -0.02
N GLU A 154 -22.81 -18.50 0.02
CA GLU A 154 -24.03 -19.19 -0.44
C GLU A 154 -23.87 -19.98 -1.75
N LYS A 155 -24.55 -21.14 -1.80
CA LYS A 155 -24.44 -22.24 -2.77
C LYS A 155 -24.46 -21.89 -4.27
N ASP A 156 -24.90 -20.70 -4.65
CA ASP A 156 -25.18 -20.35 -6.06
C ASP A 156 -24.00 -19.61 -6.76
N LEU A 157 -23.26 -18.76 -6.04
CA LEU A 157 -22.03 -18.13 -6.55
C LEU A 157 -20.89 -19.14 -6.66
N SER A 158 -20.79 -20.02 -5.67
CA SER A 158 -19.81 -21.10 -5.64
C SER A 158 -20.03 -22.10 -6.78
N LEU A 159 -21.24 -22.25 -7.33
CA LEU A 159 -21.51 -23.12 -8.49
C LEU A 159 -21.00 -22.52 -9.82
N LYS A 160 -21.17 -21.21 -10.03
CA LYS A 160 -20.66 -20.50 -11.23
C LYS A 160 -19.14 -20.39 -11.21
N LEU A 161 -18.56 -20.10 -10.05
CA LEU A 161 -17.11 -20.11 -9.83
C LEU A 161 -16.54 -21.51 -10.05
N LYS A 162 -17.17 -22.57 -9.51
CA LYS A 162 -16.80 -23.98 -9.76
C LYS A 162 -16.83 -24.34 -11.24
N LYS A 163 -17.86 -23.93 -11.99
CA LYS A 163 -17.96 -24.18 -13.44
C LYS A 163 -16.86 -23.47 -14.24
N SER A 164 -16.60 -22.19 -13.98
CA SER A 164 -15.51 -21.45 -14.65
C SER A 164 -14.11 -22.00 -14.29
N ARG A 165 -13.95 -22.55 -13.06
CA ARG A 165 -12.72 -23.24 -12.63
C ARG A 165 -12.58 -24.60 -13.31
N GLN A 166 -13.67 -25.36 -13.45
CA GLN A 166 -13.68 -26.66 -14.14
C GLN A 166 -13.31 -26.56 -15.63
N GLU A 167 -13.75 -25.50 -16.32
CA GLU A 167 -13.38 -25.25 -17.72
C GLU A 167 -11.89 -24.88 -17.88
N ARG A 168 -11.28 -24.20 -16.90
CA ARG A 168 -9.83 -23.90 -16.86
C ARG A 168 -8.96 -25.12 -16.51
N THR A 169 -9.52 -26.14 -15.86
CA THR A 169 -8.78 -27.35 -15.41
C THR A 169 -8.60 -28.45 -16.45
N SER A 170 -8.98 -28.25 -17.72
CA SER A 170 -8.72 -29.25 -18.77
C SER A 170 -7.25 -29.31 -19.23
N LYS A 171 -6.42 -28.34 -18.83
CA LYS A 171 -4.97 -28.35 -19.11
C LYS A 171 -4.24 -29.24 -18.09
N LYS A 172 -3.47 -30.21 -18.60
CA LYS A 172 -2.56 -31.05 -17.81
C LYS A 172 -1.62 -30.15 -16.98
N TRP A 173 -1.67 -30.29 -15.66
CA TRP A 173 -0.88 -29.52 -14.72
C TRP A 173 0.62 -29.80 -14.90
N ASN A 174 1.44 -28.77 -15.06
CA ASN A 174 2.88 -28.89 -15.32
C ASN A 174 3.75 -28.63 -14.07
N ASN A 175 3.15 -28.45 -12.89
CA ASN A 175 3.82 -28.12 -11.62
C ASN A 175 4.69 -26.84 -11.62
N GLN A 176 4.67 -26.05 -12.69
CA GLN A 176 5.45 -24.82 -12.78
C GLN A 176 4.68 -23.66 -12.13
N LEU A 177 5.36 -22.90 -11.27
CA LEU A 177 4.78 -21.72 -10.64
C LEU A 177 4.74 -20.58 -11.67
N GLN A 178 3.61 -19.88 -11.76
CA GLN A 178 3.53 -18.64 -12.52
C GLN A 178 4.06 -17.47 -11.68
N PRO A 179 4.79 -16.53 -12.29
CA PRO A 179 5.28 -15.35 -11.59
C PRO A 179 4.11 -14.45 -11.16
N VAL A 180 4.25 -13.86 -9.98
CA VAL A 180 3.35 -12.86 -9.42
C VAL A 180 4.10 -11.54 -9.28
N TYR A 181 3.56 -10.50 -9.90
CA TYR A 181 4.04 -9.12 -9.75
C TYR A 181 3.07 -8.34 -8.87
N VAL A 182 3.58 -7.57 -7.93
CA VAL A 182 2.81 -6.64 -7.12
C VAL A 182 3.35 -5.24 -7.40
N VAL A 183 2.50 -4.38 -7.94
CA VAL A 183 2.78 -2.95 -8.16
C VAL A 183 2.03 -2.17 -7.09
N ALA A 184 2.74 -1.74 -6.05
CA ALA A 184 2.18 -0.94 -4.97
C ALA A 184 2.44 0.55 -5.22
N ILE A 185 1.38 1.31 -5.49
CA ILE A 185 1.38 2.77 -5.58
C ILE A 185 1.05 3.30 -4.18
N CYS A 186 1.91 4.11 -3.59
CA CYS A 186 1.83 4.52 -2.20
C CYS A 186 1.71 6.04 -2.09
N ASP A 187 0.74 6.53 -1.32
CA ASP A 187 0.60 7.94 -0.94
C ASP A 187 1.45 8.31 0.29
N PHE A 188 2.52 7.54 0.52
CA PHE A 188 3.46 7.77 1.60
C PHE A 188 4.89 7.59 1.12
N SER A 189 5.82 8.24 1.84
CA SER A 189 7.25 8.11 1.58
C SER A 189 7.76 6.73 2.00
N LEU A 190 8.72 6.18 1.25
CA LEU A 190 9.36 4.89 1.60
C LEU A 190 10.05 4.91 2.97
N LYS A 191 10.39 6.09 3.51
CA LYS A 191 10.91 6.23 4.88
C LYS A 191 9.92 5.74 5.95
N CYS A 192 8.63 5.70 5.64
CA CYS A 192 7.58 5.24 6.53
C CYS A 192 7.45 3.72 6.56
N LEU A 193 8.10 2.99 5.63
CA LEU A 193 8.10 1.53 5.61
C LEU A 193 9.21 0.97 6.50
N PRO A 194 8.88 0.25 7.59
CA PRO A 194 9.89 -0.39 8.41
C PRO A 194 10.67 -1.43 7.60
N GLY A 195 11.99 -1.46 7.78
CA GLY A 195 12.87 -2.39 7.08
C GLY A 195 13.42 -1.89 5.73
N VAL A 196 12.97 -0.74 5.23
CA VAL A 196 13.57 -0.12 4.04
C VAL A 196 14.94 0.48 4.40
N PRO A 197 16.02 0.07 3.71
CA PRO A 197 17.37 0.62 3.89
C PRO A 197 17.40 2.15 3.71
N PRO A 198 18.19 2.90 4.50
CA PRO A 198 18.30 4.35 4.39
C PRO A 198 18.53 4.88 2.97
N GLU A 199 19.30 4.15 2.18
CA GLU A 199 19.69 4.48 0.80
C GLU A 199 18.50 4.44 -0.16
N LEU A 200 17.48 3.62 0.13
CA LEU A 200 16.28 3.49 -0.68
C LEU A 200 15.15 4.41 -0.23
N ARG A 201 15.23 5.02 0.95
CA ARG A 201 14.18 5.91 1.49
C ARG A 201 13.85 7.13 0.62
N PRO A 202 14.79 7.78 -0.09
CA PRO A 202 14.46 8.90 -0.97
C PRO A 202 13.98 8.43 -2.36
N ALA A 203 14.06 7.15 -2.68
CA ALA A 203 13.64 6.65 -4.00
C ALA A 203 12.12 6.78 -4.17
N TRP A 204 11.68 7.16 -5.37
CA TRP A 204 10.27 7.16 -5.74
C TRP A 204 9.84 5.83 -6.38
N LEU A 205 10.80 5.04 -6.90
CA LEU A 205 10.59 3.73 -7.50
C LEU A 205 11.55 2.73 -6.88
N CYS A 206 11.02 1.64 -6.32
CA CYS A 206 11.81 0.59 -5.69
C CYS A 206 11.37 -0.79 -6.19
N TRP A 207 12.34 -1.55 -6.71
CA TRP A 207 12.14 -2.93 -7.13
C TRP A 207 12.62 -3.88 -6.04
N ALA A 208 11.81 -4.88 -5.71
CA ALA A 208 12.19 -5.94 -4.79
C ALA A 208 11.74 -7.30 -5.32
N ALA A 209 12.51 -8.34 -5.05
CA ALA A 209 12.16 -9.71 -5.38
C ALA A 209 12.70 -10.64 -4.29
N THR A 210 12.16 -11.86 -4.24
CA THR A 210 12.79 -12.92 -3.47
C THR A 210 14.18 -13.19 -4.03
N PHE A 211 15.23 -12.98 -3.23
CA PHE A 211 16.60 -13.22 -3.64
C PHE A 211 17.18 -14.44 -2.92
N PHE A 212 17.91 -15.24 -3.67
CA PHE A 212 18.66 -16.36 -3.14
C PHE A 212 20.08 -15.93 -2.77
N GLN A 213 20.47 -16.10 -1.50
CA GLN A 213 21.81 -15.76 -1.05
C GLN A 213 22.77 -16.95 -1.23
N GLY A 214 23.35 -17.07 -2.42
CA GLY A 214 24.26 -18.17 -2.76
C GLY A 214 25.44 -18.35 -1.81
N SER A 215 25.95 -17.28 -1.19
CA SER A 215 27.05 -17.36 -0.20
C SER A 215 26.69 -18.09 1.10
N LYS A 216 25.39 -18.24 1.40
CA LYS A 216 24.90 -19.03 2.53
C LYS A 216 24.63 -20.49 2.16
N CYS A 217 24.82 -20.85 0.90
CA CYS A 217 24.54 -22.19 0.40
C CYS A 217 25.78 -23.06 0.51
N ARG A 218 25.63 -24.25 1.08
CA ARG A 218 26.70 -25.24 1.10
C ARG A 218 26.75 -25.91 -0.28
N VAL A 219 27.80 -25.62 -1.04
CA VAL A 219 28.15 -26.40 -2.22
C VAL A 219 28.75 -27.71 -1.70
N TYR A 220 28.19 -28.86 -2.07
CA TYR A 220 28.82 -30.14 -1.78
C TYR A 220 30.19 -30.17 -2.47
N PRO A 221 31.24 -30.71 -1.84
CA PRO A 221 32.62 -30.60 -2.32
C PRO A 221 32.87 -31.13 -3.74
N ASP A 222 31.97 -31.96 -4.29
CA ASP A 222 32.10 -32.55 -5.62
C ASP A 222 31.19 -31.89 -6.70
N ALA A 223 30.47 -30.80 -6.36
CA ALA A 223 29.63 -30.10 -7.34
C ALA A 223 30.45 -29.05 -8.11
N THR A 224 30.74 -29.34 -9.38
CA THR A 224 31.56 -28.48 -10.27
C THR A 224 30.87 -27.17 -10.71
N LEU A 225 29.62 -26.95 -10.32
CA LEU A 225 28.86 -25.72 -10.60
C LEU A 225 28.00 -25.39 -9.38
N PRO A 226 27.85 -24.10 -9.00
CA PRO A 226 26.80 -23.72 -8.05
C PRO A 226 25.45 -24.00 -8.71
N ALA A 227 24.80 -25.08 -8.31
CA ALA A 227 23.40 -25.32 -8.62
C ALA A 227 22.58 -24.30 -7.82
N PHE A 228 22.26 -23.16 -8.43
CA PHE A 228 21.29 -22.23 -7.84
C PHE A 228 19.93 -22.95 -7.74
N LEU A 229 19.25 -22.78 -6.61
CA LEU A 229 17.91 -23.34 -6.45
C LEU A 229 16.94 -22.53 -7.33
N PRO A 230 16.02 -23.17 -8.07
CA PRO A 230 15.13 -22.50 -9.03
C PRO A 230 13.94 -21.80 -8.35
N PHE A 231 14.17 -21.17 -7.20
CA PHE A 231 13.16 -20.35 -6.51
C PHE A 231 13.16 -18.90 -7.00
N ASP A 232 14.02 -18.59 -7.97
CA ASP A 232 14.06 -17.29 -8.61
C ASP A 232 12.78 -17.07 -9.45
N HIS A 233 12.34 -15.82 -9.53
CA HIS A 233 11.23 -15.39 -10.39
C HIS A 233 9.82 -15.84 -9.99
N ILE A 234 9.53 -16.00 -8.69
CA ILE A 234 8.18 -16.35 -8.21
C ILE A 234 7.39 -15.09 -7.81
N GLN A 235 7.96 -14.22 -6.99
CA GLN A 235 7.31 -12.99 -6.51
C GLN A 235 8.19 -11.77 -6.77
N HIS A 236 7.61 -10.78 -7.42
CA HIS A 236 8.23 -9.52 -7.77
C HIS A 236 7.38 -8.38 -7.21
N TYR A 237 8.05 -7.36 -6.69
CA TYR A 237 7.43 -6.20 -6.07
C TYR A 237 8.00 -4.94 -6.71
N CYS A 238 7.12 -4.01 -7.03
CA CYS A 238 7.43 -2.70 -7.53
C CYS A 238 6.68 -1.70 -6.65
N ILE A 239 7.41 -0.88 -5.90
CA ILE A 239 6.83 0.10 -4.96
C ILE A 239 7.08 1.49 -5.54
N VAL A 240 6.00 2.20 -5.83
CA VAL A 240 5.98 3.58 -6.32
C VAL A 240 5.54 4.48 -5.17
N SER A 241 6.42 5.37 -4.71
CA SER A 241 6.09 6.36 -3.69
C SER A 241 5.78 7.70 -4.36
N LEU A 242 4.50 8.09 -4.36
CA LEU A 242 4.05 9.35 -4.95
C LEU A 242 4.69 10.57 -4.25
N PRO A 243 4.79 10.63 -2.91
CA PRO A 243 5.41 11.79 -2.25
C PRO A 243 6.93 11.94 -2.49
N ASN A 244 7.61 10.84 -2.85
CA ASN A 244 9.03 10.88 -3.19
C ASN A 244 9.28 11.25 -4.67
N PHE A 245 8.23 11.31 -5.51
CA PHE A 245 8.37 11.67 -6.92
C PHE A 245 8.61 13.17 -7.08
N GLY A 246 9.85 13.53 -7.40
CA GLY A 246 10.29 14.94 -7.50
C GLY A 246 10.61 15.43 -8.92
N ILE A 247 10.28 14.66 -9.97
CA ILE A 247 10.60 15.03 -11.35
C ILE A 247 9.56 16.06 -11.84
N PRO A 248 9.97 17.26 -12.29
CA PRO A 248 9.03 18.25 -12.81
C PRO A 248 8.46 17.84 -14.17
N ALA A 249 7.34 18.44 -14.56
CA ALA A 249 6.56 18.04 -15.73
C ALA A 249 7.36 18.09 -17.05
N ASP A 250 8.24 19.07 -17.19
CA ASP A 250 9.12 19.31 -18.35
C ASP A 250 10.30 18.33 -18.42
N ALA A 251 10.71 17.77 -17.27
CA ALA A 251 11.78 16.79 -17.19
C ALA A 251 11.30 15.34 -17.30
N CYS A 252 9.98 15.08 -17.36
CA CYS A 252 9.42 13.75 -17.54
C CYS A 252 9.68 13.25 -18.96
N LYS A 253 10.53 12.22 -19.11
CA LYS A 253 10.98 11.69 -20.41
C LYS A 253 10.31 10.36 -20.77
N THR A 254 10.02 9.55 -19.77
CA THR A 254 9.49 8.20 -19.96
C THR A 254 7.98 8.17 -19.75
N PRO A 255 7.24 7.23 -20.39
CA PRO A 255 5.82 7.05 -20.11
C PRO A 255 5.52 6.81 -18.62
N LEU A 256 6.39 6.09 -17.92
CA LEU A 256 6.22 5.84 -16.48
C LEU A 256 6.32 7.14 -15.67
N GLU A 257 7.34 7.98 -15.90
CA GLU A 257 7.48 9.28 -15.24
C GLU A 257 6.28 10.18 -15.53
N GLN A 258 5.81 10.20 -16.78
CA GLN A 258 4.63 10.96 -17.19
C GLN A 258 3.37 10.48 -16.48
N ILE A 259 3.14 9.16 -16.41
CA ILE A 259 2.01 8.60 -15.68
C ILE A 259 2.09 8.93 -14.19
N VAL A 260 3.25 8.72 -13.55
CA VAL A 260 3.41 9.00 -12.11
C VAL A 260 3.25 10.49 -11.82
N TRP A 261 3.74 11.36 -12.70
CA TRP A 261 3.48 12.80 -12.61
C TRP A 261 1.98 13.09 -12.63
N LEU A 262 1.20 12.46 -13.53
CA LEU A 262 -0.25 12.62 -13.56
C LEU A 262 -0.91 12.11 -12.27
N LEU A 263 -0.48 10.95 -11.75
CA LEU A 263 -0.98 10.41 -10.49
C LEU A 263 -0.75 11.36 -9.31
N CYS A 264 0.38 12.06 -9.28
CA CYS A 264 0.71 13.04 -8.24
C CYS A 264 -0.09 14.35 -8.33
N HIS A 265 -0.54 14.77 -9.51
CA HIS A 265 -1.01 16.15 -9.73
C HIS A 265 -2.46 16.30 -10.22
N LEU A 266 -3.06 15.25 -10.78
CA LEU A 266 -4.47 15.32 -11.20
C LEU A 266 -5.41 15.52 -10.00
N GLY A 267 -6.44 16.34 -10.17
CA GLY A 267 -7.38 16.69 -9.09
C GLY A 267 -6.86 17.73 -8.09
N LEU A 268 -5.58 18.11 -8.15
CA LEU A 268 -5.03 19.21 -7.37
C LEU A 268 -5.30 20.56 -8.05
N LYS A 269 -5.47 21.62 -7.25
CA LYS A 269 -5.59 23.00 -7.76
C LYS A 269 -4.22 23.60 -8.02
N GLY A 270 -4.10 24.42 -9.06
CA GLY A 270 -2.88 25.19 -9.35
C GLY A 270 -1.87 24.50 -10.26
N TYR A 271 -2.21 23.32 -10.80
CA TYR A 271 -1.40 22.64 -11.81
C TYR A 271 -2.09 22.70 -13.18
N THR A 272 -1.28 22.67 -14.23
CA THR A 272 -1.76 22.61 -15.61
C THR A 272 -1.35 21.28 -16.23
N ILE A 273 -2.26 20.70 -17.00
CA ILE A 273 -1.98 19.51 -17.83
C ILE A 273 -0.82 19.84 -18.78
N PRO A 274 0.29 19.08 -18.75
CA PRO A 274 1.45 19.31 -19.61
C PRO A 274 1.16 19.02 -21.10
N ASP A 275 1.91 19.68 -21.99
CA ASP A 275 1.69 19.60 -23.44
C ASP A 275 1.92 18.19 -24.01
N TRP A 276 2.85 17.44 -23.44
CA TRP A 276 3.14 16.06 -23.85
C TRP A 276 1.92 15.12 -23.69
N VAL A 277 0.92 15.48 -22.88
CA VAL A 277 -0.34 14.73 -22.82
C VAL A 277 -1.09 14.84 -24.15
N ALA A 278 -1.05 15.99 -24.81
CA ALA A 278 -1.71 16.19 -26.10
C ALA A 278 -1.01 15.43 -27.25
N GLU A 279 0.24 15.03 -27.06
CA GLU A 279 1.04 14.31 -28.06
C GLU A 279 0.82 12.80 -28.02
N SER A 280 0.31 12.26 -26.90
CA SER A 280 0.09 10.83 -26.70
C SER A 280 -1.40 10.49 -26.56
N GLU A 281 -1.91 9.67 -27.48
CA GLU A 281 -3.30 9.21 -27.45
C GLU A 281 -3.61 8.34 -26.21
N ASP A 282 -2.62 7.60 -25.73
CA ASP A 282 -2.75 6.81 -24.51
C ASP A 282 -2.86 7.70 -23.27
N LEU A 283 -2.06 8.77 -23.19
CA LEU A 283 -2.14 9.73 -22.09
C LEU A 283 -3.41 10.58 -22.12
N LYS A 284 -3.92 10.95 -23.30
CA LYS A 284 -5.25 11.57 -23.43
C LYS A 284 -6.34 10.66 -22.87
N HIS A 285 -6.33 9.40 -23.28
CA HIS A 285 -7.29 8.40 -22.80
C HIS A 285 -7.17 8.20 -21.29
N PHE A 286 -5.94 8.19 -20.76
CA PHE A 286 -5.65 8.09 -19.34
C PHE A 286 -6.32 9.21 -18.53
N ILE A 287 -6.13 10.47 -18.92
CA ILE A 287 -6.73 11.59 -18.19
C ILE A 287 -8.26 11.66 -18.39
N GLU A 288 -8.77 11.30 -19.57
CA GLU A 288 -10.21 11.36 -19.86
C GLU A 288 -10.99 10.34 -19.03
N THR A 289 -10.38 9.19 -18.71
CA THR A 289 -10.98 8.12 -17.89
C THR A 289 -11.40 8.61 -16.49
N ILE A 290 -10.71 9.62 -15.96
CA ILE A 290 -10.94 10.19 -14.62
C ILE A 290 -11.39 11.65 -14.68
N ARG A 291 -11.96 12.08 -15.80
CA ARG A 291 -12.50 13.44 -15.94
C ARG A 291 -13.79 13.61 -15.15
N LEU A 292 -13.89 14.66 -14.34
CA LEU A 292 -15.07 14.92 -13.50
C LEU A 292 -16.35 15.11 -14.32
N ALA A 293 -16.24 15.74 -15.49
CA ALA A 293 -17.37 15.97 -16.38
C ALA A 293 -17.97 14.67 -16.98
N ALA A 294 -17.24 13.56 -16.92
CA ALA A 294 -17.72 12.25 -17.35
C ALA A 294 -18.43 11.47 -16.24
N LEU A 295 -18.48 12.01 -15.01
CA LEU A 295 -19.17 11.39 -13.88
C LEU A 295 -20.69 11.57 -14.00
N SER A 296 -21.43 10.52 -13.63
CA SER A 296 -22.85 10.65 -13.30
C SER A 296 -23.00 11.46 -12.01
N ASP A 297 -24.19 12.03 -11.75
CA ASP A 297 -24.42 12.76 -10.51
C ASP A 297 -24.17 11.88 -9.28
N THR A 298 -24.58 10.61 -9.32
CA THR A 298 -24.35 9.65 -8.23
C THR A 298 -22.87 9.36 -8.00
N ASP A 299 -22.08 9.22 -9.08
CA ASP A 299 -20.64 8.97 -8.97
C ASP A 299 -19.89 10.22 -8.48
N ARG A 300 -20.36 11.40 -8.87
CA ARG A 300 -19.81 12.67 -8.43
C ARG A 300 -20.05 12.87 -6.93
N ASP A 301 -21.24 12.56 -6.44
CA ASP A 301 -21.58 12.67 -5.02
C ASP A 301 -20.76 11.67 -4.19
N ALA A 302 -20.63 10.42 -4.66
CA ALA A 302 -19.79 9.41 -4.01
C ALA A 302 -18.31 9.84 -3.95
N TYR A 303 -17.77 10.37 -5.04
CA TYR A 303 -16.40 10.90 -5.07
C TYR A 303 -16.23 12.10 -4.13
N GLN A 304 -17.21 12.99 -4.03
CA GLN A 304 -17.17 14.16 -3.14
C GLN A 304 -17.24 13.74 -1.66
N GLU A 305 -18.04 12.73 -1.34
CA GLU A 305 -18.09 12.13 -0.01
C GLU A 305 -16.72 11.52 0.34
N GLU A 306 -16.12 10.77 -0.58
CA GLU A 306 -14.80 10.17 -0.41
C GLU A 306 -13.70 11.22 -0.14
N LEU A 307 -13.69 12.31 -0.90
CA LEU A 307 -12.77 13.44 -0.63
C LEU A 307 -12.98 14.03 0.77
N THR A 308 -14.23 14.14 1.21
CA THR A 308 -14.57 14.65 2.55
C THR A 308 -14.04 13.72 3.64
N GLN A 309 -14.16 12.41 3.45
CA GLN A 309 -13.64 11.41 4.37
C GLN A 309 -12.10 11.44 4.44
N LEU A 310 -11.43 11.55 3.28
CA LEU A 310 -9.96 11.68 3.23
C LEU A 310 -9.47 12.94 3.95
N GLN A 311 -10.16 14.07 3.76
CA GLN A 311 -9.85 15.31 4.46
C GLN A 311 -10.06 15.20 5.97
N ALA A 312 -11.18 14.60 6.40
CA ALA A 312 -11.44 14.38 7.81
C ALA A 312 -10.35 13.50 8.44
N HIS A 313 -9.95 12.42 7.76
CA HIS A 313 -8.89 11.53 8.20
C HIS A 313 -7.55 12.27 8.34
N GLU A 314 -7.17 13.06 7.33
CA GLU A 314 -5.93 13.83 7.37
C GLU A 314 -5.92 14.85 8.50
N ASN A 315 -7.05 15.54 8.73
CA ASN A 315 -7.19 16.48 9.84
C ASN A 315 -7.05 15.76 11.20
N THR A 316 -7.68 14.61 11.38
CA THR A 316 -7.52 13.81 12.61
C THR A 316 -6.08 13.34 12.80
N ARG A 317 -5.42 12.91 11.72
CA ARG A 317 -4.01 12.51 11.75
C ARG A 317 -3.10 13.66 12.16
N LEU A 318 -3.32 14.86 11.61
CA LEU A 318 -2.56 16.05 11.95
C LEU A 318 -2.75 16.47 13.41
N LEU A 319 -3.99 16.44 13.90
CA LEU A 319 -4.30 16.73 15.31
C LEU A 319 -3.57 15.77 16.25
N ALA A 320 -3.62 14.46 15.99
CA ALA A 320 -2.92 13.47 16.81
C ALA A 320 -1.39 13.65 16.81
N ILE A 321 -0.82 14.09 15.68
CA ILE A 321 0.63 14.40 15.60
C ILE A 321 0.95 15.67 16.41
N GLU A 322 0.07 16.67 16.40
CA GLU A 322 0.24 17.91 17.14
C GLU A 322 0.16 17.66 18.66
N GLU A 323 -0.86 16.94 19.10
CA GLU A 323 -1.02 16.51 20.50
C GLU A 323 0.21 15.72 20.99
N ALA A 324 0.67 14.72 20.22
CA ALA A 324 1.86 13.93 20.59
C ALA A 324 3.14 14.76 20.66
N LYS A 325 3.28 15.81 19.84
CA LYS A 325 4.43 16.74 19.90
C LYS A 325 4.35 17.67 21.11
N ASP A 326 3.15 18.01 21.55
CA ASP A 326 2.95 18.86 22.72
C ASP A 326 3.19 18.07 24.00
N GLU A 327 2.65 16.84 24.09
CA GLU A 327 2.96 15.89 25.17
C GLU A 327 4.46 15.63 25.26
N GLY A 328 5.13 15.29 24.16
CA GLY A 328 6.58 15.06 24.16
C GLY A 328 7.42 16.29 24.52
N ARG A 329 6.91 17.51 24.24
CA ARG A 329 7.56 18.76 24.69
C ARG A 329 7.36 19.01 26.17
N GLU A 330 6.19 18.68 26.71
CA GLU A 330 5.89 18.79 28.13
C GLU A 330 6.70 17.78 28.96
N GLU A 331 6.70 16.51 28.55
CA GLU A 331 7.51 15.45 29.17
C GLU A 331 9.01 15.81 29.14
N GLY A 332 9.54 16.21 27.97
CA GLY A 332 10.96 16.59 27.87
C GLY A 332 11.35 17.81 28.73
N ARG A 333 10.40 18.73 28.98
CA ARG A 333 10.60 19.86 29.89
C ARG A 333 10.59 19.41 31.36
N GLU A 334 9.73 18.46 31.71
CA GLU A 334 9.66 17.90 33.05
C GLU A 334 10.92 17.07 33.38
N GLU A 335 11.29 16.15 32.49
CA GLU A 335 12.52 15.34 32.60
C GLU A 335 13.76 16.24 32.73
N GLY A 336 13.92 17.23 31.84
CA GLY A 336 15.07 18.14 31.91
C GLY A 336 15.12 18.97 33.21
N ARG A 337 13.96 19.27 33.82
CA ARG A 337 13.91 19.94 35.12
C ARG A 337 14.26 19.00 36.27
N GLU A 338 13.91 17.71 36.18
CA GLU A 338 14.26 16.71 37.17
C GLU A 338 15.75 16.36 37.09
N GLU A 339 16.29 16.10 35.90
CA GLU A 339 17.71 15.87 35.67
C GLU A 339 18.55 17.05 36.19
N GLY A 340 18.20 18.29 35.85
CA GLY A 340 18.92 19.47 36.34
C GLY A 340 18.88 19.63 37.87
N ARG A 341 17.81 19.19 38.54
CA ARG A 341 17.75 19.17 40.01
C ARG A 341 18.65 18.08 40.59
N GLU A 342 18.66 16.89 39.98
CA GLU A 342 19.45 15.76 40.47
C GLU A 342 20.94 16.00 40.23
N GLU A 343 21.35 16.52 39.08
CA GLU A 343 22.71 16.99 38.83
C GLU A 343 23.12 18.06 39.86
N GLY A 344 22.23 19.02 40.15
CA GLY A 344 22.47 20.02 41.19
C GLY A 344 22.66 19.41 42.58
N ARG A 345 21.88 18.39 42.95
CA ARG A 345 22.05 17.65 44.21
C ARG A 345 23.34 16.87 44.25
N GLN A 346 23.69 16.16 43.19
CA GLN A 346 24.94 15.40 43.09
C GLN A 346 26.15 16.33 43.19
N GLN A 347 26.10 17.48 42.52
CA GLN A 347 27.17 18.48 42.60
C GLN A 347 27.30 19.04 44.01
N LYS A 348 26.18 19.38 44.66
CA LYS A 348 26.15 19.81 46.06
C LYS A 348 26.71 18.73 47.00
N GLN A 349 26.35 17.47 46.79
CA GLN A 349 26.83 16.34 47.60
C GLN A 349 28.34 16.13 47.43
N LYS A 350 28.85 16.15 46.20
CA LYS A 350 30.30 16.08 45.91
C LYS A 350 31.07 17.20 46.62
N LEU A 351 30.54 18.43 46.56
CA LEU A 351 31.15 19.58 47.20
C LEU A 351 31.14 19.45 48.73
N LEU A 352 30.03 18.97 49.31
CA LEU A 352 29.92 18.71 50.75
C LEU A 352 30.91 17.63 51.22
N THR A 353 31.02 16.52 50.50
CA THR A 353 31.99 15.44 50.81
C THR A 353 33.43 15.95 50.70
N THR A 354 33.73 16.75 49.66
CA THR A 354 35.06 17.37 49.50
C THR A 354 35.40 18.27 50.68
N LEU A 355 34.46 19.12 51.09
CA LEU A 355 34.62 19.98 52.26
C LEU A 355 34.80 19.15 53.55
N GLN A 356 34.11 18.02 53.72
CA GLN A 356 34.23 17.15 54.90
C GLN A 356 35.59 16.50 55.06
N ASN A 357 36.32 16.29 53.96
CA ASN A 357 37.63 15.66 53.95
C ASN A 357 38.80 16.67 54.07
N MET A 358 38.52 17.97 54.17
CA MET A 358 39.53 19.04 54.28
C MET A 358 39.77 19.45 55.75
N ASN A 359 40.99 19.89 56.04
CA ASN A 359 41.39 20.43 57.33
C ASN A 359 40.84 21.86 57.52
N SER A 360 40.76 22.38 58.76
CA SER A 360 40.05 23.64 59.03
C SER A 360 40.62 24.86 58.27
N THR A 361 41.94 24.93 58.12
CA THR A 361 42.64 26.04 57.46
C THR A 361 42.44 26.02 55.93
N ASP A 362 42.44 24.84 55.30
CA ASP A 362 42.23 24.68 53.86
C ASP A 362 40.76 24.89 53.46
N ARG A 363 39.84 24.55 54.37
CA ARG A 363 38.39 24.71 54.15
C ARG A 363 37.98 26.18 54.06
N GLU A 364 38.53 27.05 54.91
CA GLU A 364 38.26 28.49 54.88
C GLU A 364 38.76 29.14 53.58
N ALA A 365 39.97 28.80 53.14
CA ALA A 365 40.54 29.28 51.88
C ALA A 365 39.74 28.80 50.65
N PHE A 366 39.24 27.57 50.66
CA PHE A 366 38.39 27.04 49.58
C PHE A 366 37.03 27.76 49.51
N ILE A 367 36.39 28.01 50.66
CA ILE A 367 35.10 28.72 50.73
C ILE A 367 35.25 30.16 50.24
N GLU A 368 36.29 30.89 50.65
CA GLU A 368 36.54 32.26 50.17
C GLU A 368 36.75 32.32 48.65
N ARG A 369 37.42 31.32 48.07
CA ARG A 369 37.67 31.25 46.63
C ARG A 369 36.38 31.02 45.83
N GLN A 370 35.51 30.14 46.30
CA GLN A 370 34.21 29.87 45.67
C GLN A 370 33.25 31.07 45.79
N ILE A 371 33.24 31.77 46.93
CA ILE A 371 32.39 32.97 47.10
C ILE A 371 32.83 34.09 46.14
N LYS A 372 34.15 34.26 45.90
CA LYS A 372 34.67 35.23 44.91
C LYS A 372 34.37 34.87 43.45
N GLU A 373 34.08 33.63 43.14
CA GLU A 373 33.71 33.20 41.77
C GLU A 373 32.20 33.35 41.51
N PHE A 374 31.37 33.39 42.56
CA PHE A 374 29.91 33.49 42.46
C PHE A 374 29.34 34.91 42.63
N CYS A 375 30.08 35.82 43.25
CA CYS A 375 29.78 37.25 43.34
C CYS A 375 30.51 38.01 42.24
#